data_AF-X1AJQ0-F1
#
_entry.id   AF-X1AJQ0-F1
#
_cell.length_a   1.000
_cell.length_b   1.000
_cell.length_c   1.000
_cell.angle_alpha   90.00
_cell.angle_beta   90.00
_cell.angle_gamma   90.00
#
_symmetry.space_group_name_H-M   'P 1'
#
loop_
_entity.id
_entity.type
_entity.pdbx_description
1 polymer ?
#
loop_
_entity_poly.entity_id
_entity_poly.type
_entity_poly.pdbx_seq_one_letter_code
_entity_poly.pdbx_strand_id
1 'polypeptide(L)'
;AFIPVIIGMGGGLILGTISAYFGGAVDYGAMRLVDLLYVFPMGILSLIIIPMMGEDLWTIIFVFGILGIPGNIRYMRTLVLVIKELVFVQAAKTGGALKFKIMFKHIVPNAISPIIISLFGGAAATILGLAGLGFIGIGDQSVATWGTDIEWGAGRLITGRAAAIIPGIFLGITAAGFILIGDGLRDALDPRFHK
;
A
#
# COMPACT_ATOMS: atom_id res chain seq x y z
N ALA A 1 0.04 -10.73 -0.78
CA ALA A 1 -0.39 -9.52 -0.04
C ALA A 1 0.77 -8.57 0.26
N PHE A 2 1.80 -8.98 1.01
CA PHE A 2 2.86 -8.05 1.45
C PHE A 2 3.82 -7.57 0.35
N ILE A 3 4.17 -8.39 -0.63
CA ILE A 3 5.15 -8.02 -1.68
C ILE A 3 4.70 -6.75 -2.45
N PRO A 4 3.47 -6.68 -3.01
CA PRO A 4 2.99 -5.44 -3.64
C PRO A 4 3.05 -4.23 -2.72
N VAL A 5 2.68 -4.42 -1.44
CA VAL A 5 2.66 -3.34 -0.46
C VAL A 5 4.07 -2.82 -0.18
N ILE A 6 5.05 -3.71 -0.04
CA ILE A 6 6.46 -3.33 0.16
C ILE A 6 7.00 -2.56 -1.05
N ILE A 7 6.64 -2.97 -2.27
CA ILE A 7 7.01 -2.24 -3.50
C ILE A 7 6.40 -0.83 -3.48
N GLY A 8 5.08 -0.74 -3.25
CA GLY A 8 4.36 0.53 -3.20
C GLY A 8 4.88 1.47 -2.12
N MET A 9 5.08 0.94 -0.91
CA MET A 9 5.61 1.68 0.23
C MET A 9 7.07 2.07 0.05
N GLY A 10 7.91 1.21 -0.53
CA GLY A 10 9.30 1.54 -0.82
C GLY A 10 9.42 2.73 -1.79
N GLY A 11 8.65 2.69 -2.90
CA GLY A 11 8.58 3.80 -3.84
C GLY A 11 8.01 5.07 -3.20
N GLY A 12 6.92 4.93 -2.44
CA GLY A 12 6.29 6.05 -1.73
C GLY A 12 7.15 6.68 -0.64
N LEU A 13 7.92 5.87 0.10
CA LEU A 13 8.86 6.31 1.12
C LEU A 13 9.90 7.25 0.51
N ILE A 14 10.54 6.82 -0.58
CA ILE A 14 11.60 7.59 -1.23
C ILE A 14 11.02 8.86 -1.87
N LEU A 15 10.04 8.71 -2.76
CA LEU A 15 9.51 9.82 -3.55
C LEU A 15 8.71 10.81 -2.68
N GLY A 16 7.91 10.32 -1.73
CA GLY A 16 7.15 11.15 -0.81
C GLY A 16 8.04 11.91 0.17
N THR A 17 9.12 11.30 0.65
CA THR A 17 10.11 12.02 1.48
C THR A 17 10.79 13.13 0.70
N ILE A 18 11.26 12.86 -0.52
CA ILE A 18 11.90 13.85 -1.39
C ILE A 18 10.91 14.99 -1.70
N SER A 19 9.70 14.66 -2.15
CA SER A 19 8.62 15.61 -2.46
C SER A 19 8.37 16.58 -1.30
N ALA A 20 8.06 16.04 -0.13
CA ALA A 20 7.69 16.83 1.04
C ALA A 20 8.84 17.61 1.68
N TYR A 21 10.06 17.04 1.64
CA TYR A 21 11.24 17.67 2.24
C TYR A 21 11.70 18.88 1.44
N PHE A 22 11.79 18.75 0.11
CA PHE A 22 12.23 19.84 -0.75
C PHE A 22 11.12 20.87 -1.02
N GLY A 23 9.85 20.44 -1.08
CA GLY A 23 8.73 21.35 -1.32
C GLY A 23 8.77 21.99 -2.72
N GLY A 24 8.00 23.08 -2.88
CA GLY A 24 8.02 23.92 -4.08
C GLY A 24 7.72 23.15 -5.37
N ALA A 25 8.57 23.35 -6.39
CA ALA A 25 8.40 22.74 -7.70
C ALA A 25 8.52 21.20 -7.69
N VAL A 26 9.36 20.64 -6.82
CA VAL A 26 9.52 19.18 -6.69
C VAL A 26 8.22 18.57 -6.17
N ASP A 27 7.66 19.15 -5.11
CA ASP A 27 6.39 18.68 -4.55
C ASP A 27 5.23 18.87 -5.52
N TYR A 28 5.18 20.02 -6.20
CA TYR A 28 4.16 20.30 -7.20
C TYR A 28 4.21 19.28 -8.34
N GLY A 29 5.39 19.03 -8.93
CA GLY A 29 5.55 18.07 -10.02
C GLY A 29 5.20 16.64 -9.61
N ALA A 30 5.68 16.19 -8.44
CA ALA A 30 5.37 14.88 -7.90
C ALA A 30 3.86 14.71 -7.63
N MET A 31 3.22 15.71 -7.00
CA MET A 31 1.79 15.65 -6.72
C MET A 31 0.94 15.73 -7.99
N ARG A 32 1.37 16.49 -9.02
CA ARG A 32 0.70 16.49 -10.33
C ARG A 32 0.74 15.10 -10.98
N LEU A 33 1.87 14.42 -10.94
CA LEU A 33 1.97 13.05 -11.46
C LEU A 33 1.05 12.10 -10.68
N VAL A 34 1.04 12.20 -9.35
CA VAL A 34 0.13 11.42 -8.50
C VAL A 34 -1.33 11.71 -8.86
N ASP A 35 -1.73 12.98 -8.94
CA ASP A 35 -3.08 13.42 -9.27
C ASP A 35 -3.53 12.86 -10.64
N LEU A 36 -2.64 12.87 -11.65
CA LEU A 36 -2.90 12.30 -12.97
C LEU A 36 -3.14 10.79 -12.92
N LEU A 37 -2.36 10.05 -12.14
CA LEU A 37 -2.53 8.61 -11.98
C LEU A 37 -3.83 8.26 -11.26
N TYR A 38 -4.28 9.11 -10.33
CA TYR A 38 -5.54 8.96 -9.59
C TYR A 38 -6.79 9.27 -10.42
N VAL A 39 -6.66 9.86 -11.61
CA VAL A 39 -7.80 10.04 -12.53
C VAL A 39 -8.37 8.68 -12.94
N PHE A 40 -7.51 7.67 -13.05
CA PHE A 40 -7.92 6.31 -13.37
C PHE A 40 -8.05 5.48 -12.08
N PRO A 41 -9.20 4.83 -11.86
CA PRO A 41 -9.33 3.87 -10.77
C PRO A 41 -8.26 2.77 -10.88
N MET A 42 -7.56 2.47 -9.79
CA MET A 42 -6.47 1.47 -9.75
C MET A 42 -6.93 0.10 -10.29
N GLY A 43 -8.16 -0.29 -9.97
CA GLY A 43 -8.76 -1.52 -10.49
C GLY A 43 -8.82 -1.50 -12.03
N ILE A 44 -9.32 -0.42 -12.64
CA ILE A 44 -9.41 -0.27 -14.10
C ILE A 44 -8.03 -0.35 -14.76
N LEU A 45 -7.02 0.35 -14.20
CA LEU A 45 -5.65 0.25 -14.71
C LEU A 45 -5.12 -1.19 -14.65
N SER A 46 -5.43 -1.91 -13.58
CA SER A 46 -5.03 -3.29 -13.41
C SER A 46 -5.69 -4.20 -14.46
N LEU A 47 -6.97 -3.97 -14.80
CA LEU A 47 -7.68 -4.73 -15.85
C LEU A 47 -7.05 -4.57 -17.24
N ILE A 48 -6.41 -3.44 -17.50
CA ILE A 48 -5.81 -3.14 -18.80
C ILE A 48 -4.36 -3.63 -18.83
N ILE A 49 -3.57 -3.30 -17.79
CA ILE A 49 -2.13 -3.53 -17.79
C ILE A 49 -1.79 -5.01 -17.63
N ILE A 50 -2.49 -5.73 -16.74
CA ILE A 50 -2.14 -7.12 -16.43
C ILE A 50 -2.30 -8.02 -17.67
N PRO A 51 -3.42 -8.04 -18.39
CA PRO A 51 -3.55 -8.89 -19.58
C PRO A 51 -2.56 -8.53 -20.70
N MET A 52 -2.12 -7.27 -20.76
CA MET A 52 -1.12 -6.82 -21.74
C MET A 52 0.30 -7.29 -21.41
N MET A 53 0.63 -7.44 -20.12
CA MET A 53 1.96 -7.84 -19.66
C MET A 53 2.08 -9.35 -19.43
N GLY A 54 0.97 -10.02 -19.16
CA GLY A 54 0.89 -11.44 -18.81
C GLY A 54 0.15 -11.64 -17.48
N GLU A 55 -0.64 -12.70 -17.41
CA GLU A 55 -1.46 -13.01 -16.22
C GLU A 55 -0.74 -13.90 -15.20
N ASP A 56 0.59 -14.00 -15.26
CA ASP A 56 1.34 -14.76 -14.26
C ASP A 56 1.36 -14.04 -12.90
N LEU A 57 1.50 -14.83 -11.83
CA LEU A 57 1.45 -14.33 -10.46
C LEU A 57 2.42 -13.16 -10.20
N TRP A 58 3.63 -13.20 -10.78
CA TRP A 58 4.64 -12.18 -10.54
C TRP A 58 4.30 -10.89 -11.25
N THR A 59 3.84 -10.95 -12.50
CA THR A 59 3.37 -9.75 -13.22
C THR A 59 2.25 -9.06 -12.45
N ILE A 60 1.27 -9.81 -11.96
CA ILE A 60 0.19 -9.26 -11.14
C ILE A 60 0.75 -8.58 -9.88
N ILE A 61 1.65 -9.24 -9.15
CA ILE A 61 2.28 -8.69 -7.93
C ILE A 61 3.01 -7.38 -8.22
N PHE A 62 3.81 -7.32 -9.29
CA PHE A 62 4.58 -6.13 -9.65
C PHE A 62 3.68 -4.98 -10.10
N VAL A 63 2.70 -5.25 -10.98
CA VAL A 63 1.76 -4.24 -11.45
C VAL A 63 0.98 -3.66 -10.26
N PHE A 64 0.44 -4.51 -9.39
CA PHE A 64 -0.31 -4.05 -8.22
C PHE A 64 0.55 -3.22 -7.26
N GLY A 65 1.82 -3.61 -7.07
CA GLY A 65 2.77 -2.87 -6.24
C GLY A 65 3.15 -1.50 -6.81
N ILE A 66 3.44 -1.44 -8.11
CA ILE A 66 3.79 -0.20 -8.82
C ILE A 66 2.60 0.76 -8.83
N LEU A 67 1.40 0.27 -9.13
CA LEU A 67 0.18 1.08 -9.09
C LEU A 67 -0.16 1.57 -7.67
N GLY A 68 0.36 0.93 -6.63
CA GLY A 68 0.26 1.39 -5.24
C GLY A 68 1.20 2.54 -4.88
N ILE A 69 2.24 2.81 -5.67
CA ILE A 69 3.24 3.86 -5.36
C ILE A 69 2.60 5.25 -5.17
N PRO A 70 1.70 5.76 -6.05
CA PRO A 70 1.16 7.11 -5.94
C PRO A 70 0.47 7.40 -4.61
N GLY A 71 -0.32 6.45 -4.10
CA GLY A 71 -0.96 6.57 -2.80
C GLY A 71 0.03 6.61 -1.65
N ASN A 72 1.06 5.77 -1.72
CA ASN A 72 2.12 5.75 -0.73
C ASN A 72 3.01 7.01 -0.77
N ILE A 73 3.19 7.64 -1.95
CA ILE A 73 3.84 8.97 -2.05
C ILE A 73 3.05 9.99 -1.23
N ARG A 74 1.72 10.04 -1.40
CA ARG A 74 0.86 10.99 -0.69
C ARG A 74 0.84 10.74 0.82
N TYR A 75 0.80 9.48 1.22
CA TYR A 75 0.87 9.08 2.62
C TYR A 75 2.19 9.51 3.25
N MET A 76 3.32 9.13 2.65
CA MET A 76 4.64 9.51 3.16
C MET A 76 4.83 11.03 3.16
N ARG A 77 4.36 11.72 2.13
CA ARG A 77 4.40 13.19 2.07
C ARG A 77 3.73 13.81 3.29
N THR A 78 2.56 13.31 3.67
CA THR A 78 1.81 13.81 4.84
C THR A 78 2.62 13.64 6.12
N LEU A 79 3.24 12.46 6.30
CA LEU A 79 4.10 12.20 7.46
C LEU A 79 5.32 13.14 7.50
N VAL A 80 6.01 13.31 6.37
CA VAL A 80 7.20 14.18 6.30
C VAL A 80 6.85 15.64 6.54
N LEU A 81 5.72 16.12 6.03
CA LEU A 81 5.26 17.50 6.28
C LEU A 81 5.05 17.78 7.77
N VAL A 82 4.62 16.79 8.55
CA VAL A 82 4.47 16.91 10.01
C VAL A 82 5.83 16.78 10.70
N ILE A 83 6.58 15.72 10.41
CA ILE A 83 7.84 15.40 11.11
C ILE A 83 8.90 16.48 10.87
N LYS A 84 8.96 17.08 9.67
CA LYS A 84 9.97 18.08 9.34
C LYS A 84 9.86 19.39 10.12
N GLU A 85 8.71 19.62 10.76
CA GLU A 85 8.41 20.78 11.60
C GLU A 85 8.73 20.56 13.09
N LEU A 86 9.11 19.33 13.48
CA LEU A 86 9.49 19.04 14.86
C LEU A 86 10.79 19.76 15.26
N VAL A 87 10.86 20.18 16.52
CA VAL A 87 11.95 21.02 17.06
C VAL A 87 13.33 20.41 16.82
N PHE A 88 13.50 19.10 17.01
CA PHE A 88 14.78 18.43 16.80
C PHE A 88 15.21 18.42 15.32
N VAL A 89 14.26 18.40 14.39
CA VAL A 89 14.55 18.48 12.95
C VAL A 89 14.96 19.91 12.58
N GLN A 90 14.26 20.92 13.12
CA GLN A 90 14.62 22.32 12.92
C GLN A 90 15.99 22.65 13.53
N ALA A 91 16.29 22.13 14.72
CA ALA A 91 17.62 22.26 15.35
C ALA A 91 18.73 21.59 14.51
N ALA A 92 18.46 20.41 13.92
CA ALA A 92 19.41 19.77 13.02
C ALA A 92 19.66 20.59 11.74
N LYS A 93 18.61 21.23 11.19
CA LYS A 93 18.72 22.14 10.03
C LYS A 93 19.55 23.38 10.36
N THR A 94 19.26 24.07 11.47
CA THR A 94 19.98 25.28 11.88
C THR A 94 21.42 24.98 12.30
N GLY A 95 21.67 23.79 12.83
CA GLY A 95 23.02 23.26 13.11
C GLY A 95 23.82 22.84 11.87
N GLY A 96 23.31 23.05 10.65
CA GLY A 96 24.04 22.79 9.41
C GLY A 96 24.12 21.33 8.98
N ALA A 97 23.25 20.45 9.49
CA ALA A 97 23.23 19.06 9.05
C ALA A 97 22.86 18.95 7.55
N LEU A 98 23.54 18.04 6.84
CA LEU A 98 23.25 17.76 5.44
C LEU A 98 21.79 17.31 5.27
N LYS A 99 21.13 17.80 4.21
CA LYS A 99 19.73 17.47 3.87
C LYS A 99 19.46 15.96 3.86
N PHE A 100 20.35 15.18 3.25
CA PHE A 100 20.26 13.72 3.22
C PHE A 100 20.30 13.09 4.62
N LYS A 101 21.19 13.58 5.49
CA LYS A 101 21.28 13.16 6.88
C LYS A 101 19.99 13.48 7.64
N ILE A 102 19.41 14.67 7.41
CA ILE A 102 18.12 15.05 8.01
C ILE A 102 17.01 14.09 7.57
N MET A 103 16.87 13.83 6.27
CA MET A 103 15.85 12.94 5.75
C MET A 103 15.98 11.52 6.32
N PHE A 104 17.14 10.88 6.21
CA PHE A 104 17.28 9.45 6.54
C PHE A 104 17.63 9.15 8.00
N LYS A 105 18.17 10.11 8.75
CA LYS A 105 18.53 9.91 10.16
C LYS A 105 17.51 10.53 11.14
N HIS A 106 16.71 11.49 10.69
CA HIS A 106 15.74 12.18 11.55
C HIS A 106 14.30 11.97 11.06
N ILE A 107 14.01 12.15 9.77
CA ILE A 107 12.62 12.09 9.30
C ILE A 107 12.13 10.65 9.12
N VAL A 108 12.79 9.87 8.26
CA VAL A 108 12.39 8.49 7.93
C VAL A 108 12.28 7.62 9.19
N PRO A 109 13.24 7.62 10.14
CA PRO A 109 13.12 6.81 11.35
C PRO A 109 11.89 7.15 12.20
N ASN A 110 11.48 8.42 12.26
CA ASN A 110 10.28 8.84 12.97
C ASN A 110 8.98 8.52 12.23
N ALA A 111 9.06 8.17 10.94
CA ALA A 111 7.92 7.69 10.15
C ALA A 111 7.77 6.16 10.18
N ILE A 112 8.74 5.41 10.72
CA ILE A 112 8.71 3.93 10.70
C ILE A 112 7.46 3.37 11.40
N SER A 113 7.11 3.89 12.57
CA SER A 113 5.92 3.44 13.32
C SER A 113 4.63 3.53 12.47
N PRO A 114 4.24 4.70 11.94
CA PRO A 114 3.05 4.81 11.08
C PRO A 114 3.17 4.03 9.76
N ILE A 115 4.39 3.83 9.23
CA ILE A 115 4.65 3.01 8.05
C ILE A 115 4.35 1.53 8.34
N ILE A 116 4.85 0.97 9.43
CA ILE A 116 4.60 -0.44 9.79
C ILE A 116 3.11 -0.66 10.06
N ILE A 117 2.44 0.29 10.71
CA ILE A 117 0.98 0.21 10.93
C ILE A 117 0.24 0.17 9.58
N SER A 118 0.60 1.06 8.65
CA SER A 118 -0.07 1.12 7.34
C SER A 118 0.22 -0.10 6.45
N LEU A 119 1.35 -0.80 6.66
CA LEU A 119 1.70 -2.03 5.94
C LEU A 119 0.59 -3.08 6.04
N PHE A 120 0.00 -3.24 7.23
CA PHE A 120 -1.07 -4.21 7.47
C PHE A 120 -2.38 -3.81 6.80
N GLY A 121 -2.76 -2.53 6.89
CA GLY A 121 -3.92 -2.00 6.15
C GLY A 121 -3.75 -2.15 4.63
N GLY A 122 -2.53 -1.91 4.13
CA GLY A 122 -2.18 -2.14 2.73
C GLY A 122 -2.26 -3.61 2.34
N ALA A 123 -1.84 -4.53 3.21
CA ALA A 123 -1.94 -5.97 2.98
C ALA A 123 -3.40 -6.44 2.90
N ALA A 124 -4.27 -5.90 3.75
CA ALA A 124 -5.72 -6.13 3.70
C ALA A 124 -6.33 -5.62 2.38
N ALA A 125 -6.01 -4.39 1.98
CA ALA A 125 -6.48 -3.84 0.71
C ALA A 125 -5.98 -4.66 -0.49
N THR A 126 -4.72 -5.11 -0.45
CA THR A 126 -4.09 -5.87 -1.52
C THR A 126 -4.69 -7.27 -1.67
N ILE A 127 -4.93 -7.99 -0.57
CA ILE A 127 -5.53 -9.33 -0.67
C ILE A 127 -6.95 -9.27 -1.23
N LEU A 128 -7.73 -8.26 -0.85
CA LEU A 128 -9.06 -8.01 -1.40
C LEU A 128 -9.01 -7.61 -2.88
N GLY A 129 -8.07 -6.74 -3.24
CA GLY A 129 -7.86 -6.32 -4.63
C GLY A 129 -7.48 -7.46 -5.56
N LEU A 130 -6.50 -8.28 -5.15
CA LEU A 130 -6.07 -9.47 -5.90
C LEU A 130 -7.19 -10.51 -6.01
N ALA A 131 -7.94 -10.75 -4.93
CA ALA A 131 -9.10 -11.64 -4.98
C ALA A 131 -10.19 -11.10 -5.91
N GLY A 132 -10.40 -9.78 -5.94
CA GLY A 132 -11.33 -9.13 -6.87
C GLY A 132 -10.91 -9.29 -8.33
N LEU A 133 -9.61 -9.21 -8.64
CA LEU A 133 -9.07 -9.49 -9.98
C LEU A 133 -9.26 -10.97 -10.36
N GLY A 134 -8.91 -11.89 -9.46
CA GLY A 134 -9.13 -13.32 -9.69
C GLY A 134 -10.61 -13.66 -9.88
N PHE A 135 -11.51 -12.98 -9.17
CA PHE A 135 -12.95 -13.16 -9.28
C PHE A 135 -13.51 -12.81 -10.67
N ILE A 136 -12.94 -11.80 -11.32
CA ILE A 136 -13.34 -11.38 -12.67
C ILE A 136 -12.53 -12.08 -13.78
N GLY A 137 -11.77 -13.12 -13.43
CA GLY A 137 -10.99 -13.94 -14.35
C GLY A 137 -9.60 -13.41 -14.69
N ILE A 138 -9.14 -12.32 -14.07
CA ILE A 138 -7.79 -11.79 -14.26
C ILE A 138 -6.88 -12.34 -13.17
N GLY A 139 -6.13 -13.37 -13.50
CA GLY A 139 -5.30 -14.08 -12.53
C GLY A 139 -4.54 -15.25 -13.13
N ASP A 140 -3.47 -15.66 -12.47
CA ASP A 140 -2.71 -16.84 -12.87
C ASP A 140 -3.53 -18.11 -12.63
N GLN A 141 -4.09 -18.66 -13.72
CA GLN A 141 -4.94 -19.86 -13.66
C GLN A 141 -4.19 -21.12 -13.21
N SER A 142 -2.85 -21.10 -13.22
CA SER A 142 -2.04 -22.21 -12.70
C SER A 142 -1.88 -22.18 -11.17
N VAL A 143 -2.21 -21.04 -10.54
CA VAL A 143 -2.10 -20.81 -9.10
C VAL A 143 -3.49 -20.68 -8.51
N ALA A 144 -3.90 -21.64 -7.69
CA ALA A 144 -5.17 -21.55 -6.97
C ALA A 144 -5.15 -20.34 -6.02
N THR A 145 -6.12 -19.44 -6.16
CA THR A 145 -6.34 -18.30 -5.27
C THR A 145 -7.78 -18.29 -4.76
N TRP A 146 -8.02 -17.64 -3.62
CA TRP A 146 -9.40 -17.47 -3.14
C TRP A 146 -10.27 -16.69 -4.14
N GLY A 147 -9.71 -15.77 -4.93
CA GLY A 147 -10.46 -15.05 -5.97
C GLY A 147 -10.98 -15.99 -7.07
N THR A 148 -10.11 -16.87 -7.56
CA THR A 148 -10.46 -17.87 -8.59
C THR A 148 -11.41 -18.95 -8.04
N ASP A 149 -11.28 -19.32 -6.76
CA ASP A 149 -12.22 -20.26 -6.14
C ASP A 149 -13.64 -19.66 -6.06
N ILE A 150 -13.71 -18.36 -5.71
CA ILE A 150 -14.99 -17.63 -5.65
C ILE A 150 -15.58 -17.50 -7.05
N GLU A 151 -14.78 -17.17 -8.07
CA GLU A 151 -15.22 -17.14 -9.48
C GLU A 151 -15.85 -18.48 -9.88
N TRP A 152 -15.13 -19.58 -9.64
CA TRP A 152 -15.56 -20.91 -10.05
C TRP A 152 -16.88 -21.33 -9.38
N GLY A 153 -17.01 -21.04 -8.08
CA GLY A 153 -18.20 -21.31 -7.29
C GLY A 153 -19.39 -20.41 -7.65
N ALA A 154 -19.13 -19.14 -7.97
CA ALA A 154 -20.16 -18.18 -8.39
C ALA A 154 -20.77 -18.58 -9.74
N GLY A 155 -20.00 -19.15 -10.66
CA GLY A 155 -20.52 -19.75 -11.89
C GLY A 155 -21.39 -20.99 -11.67
N ARG A 156 -21.40 -21.57 -10.46
CA ARG A 156 -22.01 -22.86 -10.12
C ARG A 156 -22.81 -22.81 -8.83
N LEU A 157 -23.56 -21.75 -8.56
CA LEU A 157 -24.28 -21.55 -7.29
C LEU A 157 -25.29 -22.63 -6.90
N ILE A 158 -25.63 -23.59 -7.74
CA ILE A 158 -26.47 -24.74 -7.34
C ILE A 158 -25.62 -25.86 -6.74
N THR A 159 -24.44 -26.12 -7.30
CA THR A 159 -23.57 -27.26 -6.95
C THR A 159 -22.30 -26.86 -6.18
N GLY A 160 -21.86 -25.61 -6.32
CA GLY A 160 -20.59 -25.06 -5.85
C GLY A 160 -20.72 -23.93 -4.83
N ARG A 161 -21.86 -23.80 -4.12
CA ARG A 161 -22.09 -22.75 -3.10
C ARG A 161 -20.96 -22.64 -2.08
N ALA A 162 -20.44 -23.79 -1.63
CA ALA A 162 -19.34 -23.86 -0.69
C ALA A 162 -18.05 -23.25 -1.25
N ALA A 163 -17.77 -23.47 -2.54
CA ALA A 163 -16.59 -22.92 -3.21
C ALA A 163 -16.66 -21.39 -3.38
N ALA A 164 -17.84 -20.79 -3.38
CA ALA A 164 -18.00 -19.33 -3.35
C ALA A 164 -17.93 -18.76 -1.92
N ILE A 165 -18.64 -19.37 -0.96
CA ILE A 165 -18.84 -18.79 0.38
C ILE A 165 -17.62 -19.00 1.27
N ILE A 166 -17.04 -20.20 1.28
CA ILE A 166 -15.96 -20.56 2.21
C ILE A 166 -14.71 -19.71 1.98
N PRO A 167 -14.17 -19.60 0.74
CA PRO A 167 -13.02 -18.74 0.50
C PRO A 167 -13.32 -17.26 0.76
N GLY A 168 -14.56 -16.80 0.50
CA GLY A 168 -14.99 -15.45 0.84
C GLY A 168 -14.94 -15.15 2.34
N ILE A 169 -15.35 -16.10 3.19
CA ILE A 169 -15.24 -15.98 4.65
C ILE A 169 -13.76 -15.92 5.07
N PHE A 170 -12.91 -16.83 4.56
CA PHE A 170 -11.49 -16.82 4.88
C PHE A 170 -10.78 -15.55 4.41
N LEU A 171 -11.14 -15.04 3.24
CA LEU A 171 -10.67 -13.75 2.71
C LEU A 171 -11.04 -12.60 3.66
N GLY A 172 -12.30 -12.56 4.10
CA GLY A 172 -12.80 -11.57 5.06
C GLY A 172 -12.09 -11.64 6.41
N ILE A 173 -11.94 -12.83 6.99
CA ILE A 173 -11.24 -13.05 8.26
C ILE A 173 -9.77 -12.63 8.15
N THR A 174 -9.11 -12.98 7.04
CA THR A 174 -7.70 -12.63 6.82
C THR A 174 -7.51 -11.13 6.69
N ALA A 175 -8.36 -10.46 5.90
CA ALA A 175 -8.32 -9.01 5.75
C ALA A 175 -8.59 -8.28 7.08
N ALA A 176 -9.61 -8.73 7.83
CA ALA A 176 -9.90 -8.22 9.17
C ALA A 176 -8.73 -8.47 10.13
N GLY A 177 -8.13 -9.66 10.10
CA GLY A 177 -6.96 -10.00 10.91
C GLY A 177 -5.78 -9.06 10.67
N PHE A 178 -5.47 -8.73 9.41
CA PHE A 178 -4.44 -7.73 9.11
C PHE A 178 -4.80 -6.35 9.66
N ILE A 179 -6.03 -5.87 9.48
CA ILE A 179 -6.46 -4.57 10.02
C ILE A 179 -6.32 -4.55 11.56
N LEU A 180 -6.80 -5.59 12.24
CA LEU A 180 -6.71 -5.71 13.70
C LEU A 180 -5.25 -5.76 14.20
N ILE A 181 -4.35 -6.43 13.47
CA ILE A 181 -2.91 -6.40 13.80
C ILE A 181 -2.36 -4.97 13.67
N GLY A 182 -2.75 -4.24 12.62
CA GLY A 182 -2.36 -2.85 12.42
C GLY A 182 -2.85 -1.95 13.56
N ASP A 183 -4.11 -2.10 13.97
CA ASP A 183 -4.70 -1.35 15.08
C ASP A 183 -4.03 -1.71 16.41
N GLY A 184 -3.83 -3.00 16.70
CA GLY A 184 -3.13 -3.44 17.91
C GLY A 184 -1.68 -2.93 17.97
N LEU A 185 -0.98 -2.89 16.84
CA LEU A 185 0.36 -2.29 16.77
C LEU A 185 0.32 -0.77 17.00
N ARG A 186 -0.69 -0.08 16.45
CA ARG A 186 -0.88 1.34 16.68
C ARG A 186 -1.11 1.65 18.14
N ASP A 187 -1.95 0.87 18.81
CA ASP A 187 -2.25 1.05 20.23
C ASP A 187 -1.01 0.76 21.10
N ALA A 188 -0.25 -0.28 20.78
CA ALA A 188 1.00 -0.61 21.48
C ALA A 188 2.10 0.46 21.29
N LEU A 189 2.10 1.16 20.16
CA LEU A 189 3.09 2.20 19.84
C LEU A 189 2.62 3.61 20.24
N ASP A 190 1.36 3.80 20.66
CA ASP A 190 0.88 5.10 21.11
C ASP A 190 1.42 5.41 22.53
N PRO A 191 2.22 6.48 22.70
CA PRO A 191 2.81 6.84 23.99
C PRO A 191 1.77 7.18 25.06
N ARG A 192 0.53 7.52 24.67
CA ARG A 192 -0.52 7.96 25.60
C ARG A 192 -1.07 6.86 26.49
N PHE A 193 -0.87 5.59 26.14
CA PHE A 193 -1.28 4.45 26.96
C PHE A 193 -0.23 4.00 27.98
N HIS A 194 0.98 4.55 27.92
CA HIS A 194 2.02 4.33 28.92
C HIS A 194 1.92 5.42 30.00
N LYS A 195 1.07 5.19 31.02
CA LYS A 195 1.10 5.91 32.30
C LYS A 195 1.76 5.04 33.36
#